data_AF-A0A975MA42-F1
#
_entry.id   AF-A0A975MA42-F1
#
_cell.length_a   1.000
_cell.length_b   1.000
_cell.length_c   1.000
_cell.angle_alpha   90.00
_cell.angle_beta   90.00
_cell.angle_gamma   90.00
#
_symmetry.space_group_name_H-M   'P 1'
#
loop_
_entity.id
_entity.type
_entity.pdbx_description
1 polymer ?
#
loop_
_entity_poly.entity_id
_entity_poly.type
_entity_poly.pdbx_seq_one_letter_code
_entity_poly.pdbx_strand_id
1 'polypeptide(L)'
;MTRASAIVQDEPAFQGPALTAALAEELRLAARHLNDLAYELAMDPEVVRKHMEPLQKIDLVTQIQLSVASVLESDLQAGDSLEVGLEDMAQRLRAACQRDDQ
;
A
#
# COMPACT_ATOMS: atom_id res chain seq x y z
N MET A 1 -42.96 -31.73 -10.47
CA MET A 1 -42.34 -31.00 -11.59
C MET A 1 -42.03 -29.58 -11.12
N THR A 2 -40.75 -29.20 -11.17
CA THR A 2 -40.17 -27.84 -11.42
C THR A 2 -40.72 -26.66 -10.61
N ARG A 3 -40.07 -26.17 -9.54
CA ARG A 3 -38.82 -25.35 -9.41
C ARG A 3 -38.99 -23.88 -9.86
N ALA A 4 -38.86 -22.96 -8.90
CA ALA A 4 -38.39 -21.55 -8.97
C ALA A 4 -39.08 -20.79 -7.81
N SER A 5 -38.45 -19.97 -6.97
CA SER A 5 -37.33 -19.09 -7.23
C SER A 5 -36.43 -19.03 -6.00
N ALA A 6 -35.14 -19.22 -6.27
CA ALA A 6 -34.10 -18.84 -5.35
C ALA A 6 -34.04 -17.31 -5.31
N ILE A 7 -34.39 -16.71 -4.17
CA ILE A 7 -33.93 -15.38 -3.81
C ILE A 7 -32.53 -15.60 -3.25
N VAL A 8 -31.55 -15.80 -4.14
CA VAL A 8 -30.14 -15.63 -3.75
C VAL A 8 -29.95 -14.13 -3.72
N GLN A 9 -29.92 -13.60 -2.50
CA GLN A 9 -29.55 -12.22 -2.26
C GLN A 9 -28.15 -12.01 -2.84
N ASP A 10 -28.07 -11.02 -3.70
CA ASP A 10 -26.87 -10.42 -4.26
C ASP A 10 -26.06 -9.86 -3.07
N GLU A 11 -25.17 -10.68 -2.49
CA GLU A 11 -24.09 -10.12 -1.67
C GLU A 11 -23.24 -9.27 -2.61
N PRO A 12 -22.90 -8.02 -2.26
CA PRO A 12 -22.08 -7.20 -3.12
C PRO A 12 -20.72 -7.88 -3.22
N ALA A 13 -20.53 -8.64 -4.30
CA ALA A 13 -19.26 -9.22 -4.63
C ALA A 13 -18.28 -8.05 -4.69
N PHE A 14 -17.40 -7.96 -3.70
CA PHE A 14 -16.29 -7.03 -3.71
C PHE A 14 -15.37 -7.52 -4.84
N GLN A 15 -15.70 -7.10 -6.06
CA GLN A 15 -15.02 -7.55 -7.27
C GLN A 15 -13.55 -7.15 -7.12
N GLY A 16 -12.64 -8.11 -7.24
CA GLY A 16 -11.21 -7.93 -6.99
C GLY A 16 -10.62 -6.59 -7.47
N PRO A 17 -10.91 -6.15 -8.71
CA PRO A 17 -10.44 -4.86 -9.24
C PRO A 17 -10.96 -3.61 -8.50
N ALA A 18 -12.19 -3.65 -7.99
CA ALA A 18 -12.77 -2.56 -7.21
C ALA A 18 -12.17 -2.49 -5.80
N LEU A 19 -11.84 -3.64 -5.20
CA LEU A 19 -11.13 -3.68 -3.92
C LEU A 19 -9.71 -3.16 -4.05
N THR A 20 -8.97 -3.57 -5.08
CA THR A 20 -7.57 -3.16 -5.28
C THR A 20 -7.48 -1.66 -5.55
N ALA A 21 -8.39 -1.10 -6.35
CA ALA A 21 -8.47 0.34 -6.57
C ALA A 21 -8.81 1.12 -5.28
N ALA A 22 -9.77 0.64 -4.49
CA ALA A 22 -10.11 1.26 -3.21
C ALA A 22 -8.92 1.22 -2.22
N LEU A 23 -8.21 0.09 -2.14
CA LEU A 23 -7.03 -0.05 -1.29
C LEU A 23 -5.87 0.85 -1.76
N ALA A 24 -5.66 0.96 -3.08
CA ALA A 24 -4.66 1.86 -3.64
C ALA A 24 -4.94 3.31 -3.23
N GLU A 25 -6.21 3.74 -3.27
CA GLU A 25 -6.57 5.10 -2.88
C GLU A 25 -6.40 5.35 -1.36
N GLU A 26 -6.77 4.39 -0.51
CA GLU A 26 -6.53 4.49 0.92
C GLU A 26 -5.02 4.57 1.26
N LEU A 27 -4.18 3.84 0.52
CA LEU A 27 -2.72 3.95 0.66
C LEU A 27 -2.20 5.32 0.25
N ARG A 28 -2.72 5.91 -0.83
CA ARG A 28 -2.38 7.30 -1.21
C ARG A 28 -2.87 8.31 -0.20
N LEU A 29 -4.06 8.10 0.37
CA LEU A 29 -4.59 8.97 1.42
C LEU A 29 -3.70 8.95 2.67
N ALA A 30 -3.31 7.75 3.13
CA ALA A 30 -2.39 7.60 4.23
C ALA A 30 -1.02 8.26 3.94
N ALA A 31 -0.49 8.09 2.73
CA ALA A 31 0.76 8.71 2.29
C ALA A 31 0.67 10.24 2.33
N ARG A 32 -0.44 10.83 1.87
CA ARG A 32 -0.67 12.29 1.94
C ARG A 32 -0.65 12.77 3.39
N HIS A 33 -1.36 12.09 4.29
CA HIS A 33 -1.38 12.47 5.72
C HIS A 33 -0.01 12.37 6.39
N LEU A 34 0.78 11.35 6.06
CA LEU A 34 2.14 11.22 6.57
C LEU A 34 3.05 12.33 6.03
N ASN A 35 2.90 12.68 4.74
CA ASN A 35 3.69 13.74 4.13
C ASN A 35 3.34 15.12 4.70
N ASP A 36 2.05 15.41 4.91
CA ASP A 36 1.60 16.66 5.53
C ASP A 36 2.16 16.79 6.95
N LEU A 37 2.10 15.72 7.75
CA LEU A 37 2.68 15.71 9.10
C LEU A 37 4.20 15.86 9.08
N ALA A 38 4.89 15.16 8.18
CA ALA A 38 6.34 15.27 8.04
C ALA A 38 6.75 16.69 7.63
N TYR A 39 5.98 17.32 6.74
CA TYR A 39 6.18 18.70 6.33
C TYR A 39 6.00 19.67 7.50
N GLU A 40 4.92 19.54 8.27
CA GLU A 40 4.68 20.36 9.46
C GLU A 40 5.81 20.23 10.48
N LEU A 41 6.30 19.01 10.73
CA LEU A 41 7.43 18.76 11.62
C LEU A 41 8.75 19.34 11.07
N ALA A 42 8.93 19.30 9.75
CA ALA A 42 10.12 19.83 9.10
C ALA A 42 10.19 21.37 9.09
N MET A 43 9.09 22.06 9.40
CA MET A 43 9.06 23.52 9.53
C MET A 43 9.80 24.01 10.79
N ASP A 44 10.03 23.15 11.79
CA ASP A 44 10.85 23.47 12.97
C ASP A 44 12.30 22.97 12.77
N PRO A 45 13.29 23.87 12.61
CA PRO A 45 14.69 23.48 12.43
C PRO A 45 15.27 22.63 13.56
N GLU A 46 14.80 22.82 14.79
CA GLU A 46 15.27 22.04 15.94
C GLU A 46 14.72 20.60 15.90
N VAL A 47 13.48 20.43 15.43
CA VAL A 47 12.90 19.10 15.18
C VAL A 47 13.68 18.39 14.08
N VAL A 48 13.94 19.05 12.95
CA VAL A 48 14.74 18.46 11.85
C VAL A 48 16.12 18.05 12.35
N ARG A 49 16.81 18.93 13.07
CA ARG A 49 18.16 18.67 13.58
C ARG A 49 18.21 17.46 14.52
N LYS A 50 17.17 17.28 15.35
CA LYS A 50 17.10 16.22 16.36
C LYS A 50 16.50 14.91 15.85
N HIS A 51 15.63 14.98 14.84
CA HIS A 51 14.78 13.86 14.40
C HIS A 51 14.87 13.59 12.89
N MET A 52 15.96 13.98 12.23
CA MET A 52 16.21 13.73 10.80
C MET A 52 16.00 12.25 10.42
N GLU A 53 16.57 11.30 11.17
CA GLU A 53 16.45 9.88 10.86
C GLU A 53 14.99 9.38 11.01
N PRO A 54 14.25 9.68 12.09
CA PRO A 54 12.81 9.44 12.14
C PRO A 54 12.02 10.04 10.97
N LEU A 55 12.31 11.29 10.57
CA LEU A 55 11.65 11.94 9.44
C LEU A 55 11.93 11.22 8.11
N GLN A 56 13.18 10.79 7.89
CA GLN A 56 13.54 9.97 6.73
C GLN A 56 12.82 8.62 6.71
N LYS A 57 12.56 8.01 7.88
CA LYS A 57 11.76 6.78 7.96
C LYS A 57 10.30 7.02 7.59
N ILE A 58 9.73 8.17 7.96
CA ILE A 58 8.37 8.56 7.56
C ILE A 58 8.29 8.74 6.04
N ASP A 59 9.28 9.40 5.45
CA ASP A 59 9.39 9.57 4.00
C ASP A 59 9.49 8.21 3.28
N LEU A 60 10.33 7.29 3.78
CA LEU A 60 10.44 5.93 3.24
C LEU A 60 9.11 5.16 3.31
N VAL A 61 8.37 5.25 4.42
CA VAL A 61 7.05 4.61 4.54
C VAL A 61 6.05 5.20 3.55
N THR A 62 6.06 6.52 3.39
CA THR A 62 5.23 7.24 2.41
C THR A 62 5.52 6.74 0.99
N GLN A 63 6.81 6.62 0.63
CA GLN A 63 7.21 6.09 -0.67
C GLN A 63 6.74 4.64 -0.88
N ILE A 64 6.92 3.76 0.13
CA ILE A 64 6.44 2.37 0.06
C ILE A 64 4.92 2.32 -0.19
N GLN A 65 4.13 3.15 0.50
CA GLN A 65 2.68 3.19 0.32
C GLN A 65 2.29 3.60 -1.10
N LEU A 66 2.95 4.61 -1.66
CA LEU A 66 2.72 5.06 -3.03
C LEU A 66 3.11 4.00 -4.05
N SER A 67 4.25 3.33 -3.85
CA SER A 67 4.70 2.26 -4.75
C SER A 67 3.76 1.05 -4.70
N VAL A 68 3.21 0.68 -3.53
CA VAL A 68 2.19 -0.38 -3.41
C VAL A 68 0.89 0.04 -4.09
N ALA A 69 0.42 1.28 -3.89
CA ALA A 69 -0.77 1.78 -4.54
C ALA A 69 -0.64 1.73 -6.08
N SER A 70 0.54 2.09 -6.60
CA SER A 70 0.87 2.00 -8.02
C SER A 70 0.83 0.54 -8.53
N VAL A 71 1.36 -0.40 -7.77
CA VAL A 71 1.31 -1.85 -8.09
C VAL A 71 -0.11 -2.40 -8.07
N LEU A 72 -0.97 -1.94 -7.16
CA LEU A 72 -2.37 -2.38 -7.07
C LEU A 72 -3.24 -1.88 -8.24
N GLU A 73 -2.90 -0.73 -8.83
CA GLU A 73 -3.59 -0.18 -10.00
C GLU A 73 -3.00 -0.65 -11.33
N SER A 74 -1.70 -0.94 -11.34
CA SER A 74 -1.05 -1.52 -12.51
C SER A 74 -1.51 -2.98 -12.60
N ASP A 75 -2.23 -3.32 -13.68
CA ASP A 75 -2.76 -4.66 -14.00
C ASP A 75 -1.60 -5.62 -14.38
N LEU A 76 -0.61 -5.74 -13.49
CA LEU A 76 0.78 -6.08 -13.77
C LEU A 76 0.91 -7.39 -14.54
N GLN A 77 1.12 -7.27 -15.86
CA GLN A 77 2.14 -8.08 -16.51
C GLN A 77 3.48 -7.70 -15.88
N ALA A 78 3.85 -8.47 -14.86
CA ALA A 78 5.10 -8.37 -14.13
C ALA A 78 6.28 -8.34 -15.10
N GLY A 79 6.99 -7.21 -15.15
CA GLY A 79 8.06 -7.01 -16.12
C GLY A 79 9.15 -6.10 -15.60
N ASP A 80 8.91 -4.79 -15.53
CA ASP A 80 10.03 -3.93 -15.92
C ASP A 80 10.34 -2.69 -15.06
N SER A 81 9.72 -2.48 -13.90
CA SER A 81 10.19 -1.44 -12.95
C SER A 81 9.56 -1.60 -11.58
N LEU A 82 10.18 -2.43 -10.72
CA LEU A 82 9.96 -2.30 -9.28
C LEU A 82 10.87 -1.17 -8.81
N GLU A 83 10.30 -0.04 -8.41
CA GLU A 83 11.04 1.05 -7.78
C GLU A 83 11.85 0.55 -6.56
N VAL A 84 12.93 1.25 -6.21
CA VAL A 84 13.93 0.86 -5.19
C VAL A 84 13.32 0.49 -3.81
N GLY A 85 12.10 0.93 -3.48
CA GLY A 85 11.39 0.50 -2.26
C GLY A 85 10.62 -0.83 -2.36
N LEU A 86 10.21 -1.20 -3.57
CA LEU A 86 9.43 -2.41 -3.84
C LEU A 86 10.30 -3.67 -3.84
N GLU A 87 11.55 -3.59 -4.27
CA GLU A 87 12.47 -4.73 -4.27
C GLU A 87 12.82 -5.18 -2.84
N ASP A 88 13.16 -4.24 -1.96
CA ASP A 88 13.41 -4.49 -0.54
C ASP A 88 12.17 -5.03 0.18
N MET A 89 10.99 -4.49 -0.14
CA MET A 89 9.73 -5.00 0.40
C MET A 89 9.41 -6.41 -0.12
N ALA A 90 9.61 -6.67 -1.41
CA ALA A 90 9.46 -7.99 -1.98
C ALA A 90 10.41 -8.99 -1.34
N GLN A 91 11.65 -8.59 -1.03
CA GLN A 91 12.62 -9.43 -0.32
C GLN A 91 12.13 -9.77 1.10
N ARG A 92 11.62 -8.78 1.85
CA ARG A 92 11.04 -9.01 3.19
C ARG A 92 9.81 -9.94 3.16
N LEU A 93 8.93 -9.76 2.18
CA LEU A 93 7.74 -10.62 2.01
C LEU A 93 8.12 -12.05 1.65
N ARG A 94 9.04 -12.25 0.69
CA ARG A 94 9.57 -13.58 0.35
C ARG A 94 10.17 -14.27 1.58
N ALA A 95 10.95 -13.53 2.37
CA ALA A 95 11.55 -14.06 3.60
C ALA A 95 10.50 -14.41 4.69
N ALA A 96 9.37 -13.69 4.76
CA ALA A 96 8.28 -14.00 5.67
C ALA A 96 7.53 -15.27 5.25
N CYS A 97 7.17 -15.40 3.97
CA CYS A 97 6.50 -16.60 3.47
C CYS A 97 7.37 -17.86 3.62
N GLN A 98 8.68 -17.76 3.44
CA GLN A 98 9.62 -18.87 3.64
C GLN A 98 9.76 -19.32 5.10
N ARG A 99 9.35 -18.49 6.07
CA ARG A 99 9.39 -18.82 7.51
C ARG A 99 8.14 -19.56 7.98
N ASP A 100 7.01 -19.39 7.29
CA ASP A 100 5.77 -20.09 7.63
C ASP A 100 5.75 -21.54 7.10
N ASP A 101 6.66 -21.88 6.18
CA ASP A 101 6.84 -23.23 5.61
C ASP A 101 7.85 -24.14 6.38
N GLN A 102 8.40 -23.67 7.51
CA GLN A 102 9.35 -24.41 8.37
C GLN A 102 8.74 -24.80 9.72
#